data_AF-A0A944Z9J4-F1
#
_entry.id   AF-A0A944Z9J4-F1
#
_cell.length_a   1.000
_cell.length_b   1.000
_cell.length_c   1.000
_cell.angle_alpha   90.00
_cell.angle_beta   90.00
_cell.angle_gamma   90.00
#
_symmetry.space_group_name_H-M   'P 1'
#
loop_
_entity.id
_entity.type
_entity.pdbx_description
1 polymer ?
#
loop_
_entity_poly.entity_id
_entity_poly.type
_entity_poly.pdbx_seq_one_letter_code
_entity_poly.pdbx_strand_id
1 'polypeptide(L)'
;MPLISLPERVLCLITALDPGEDSGSLLATVRSAVRGGVNMVQVRAPELERTAFFNLAAEVMESVGDDAVVIINNRVDVALA
;
A
#
# COMPACT_ATOMS: atom_id res chain seq x y z
N MET A 1 -3.97 -2.81 -18.00
CA MET A 1 -3.97 -1.88 -16.85
C MET A 1 -4.04 -0.47 -17.39
N PRO A 2 -4.94 0.40 -16.90
CA PRO A 2 -4.88 1.81 -17.23
C PRO A 2 -3.53 2.39 -16.77
N LEU A 3 -2.99 3.34 -17.52
CA LEU A 3 -1.81 4.09 -17.11
C LEU A 3 -2.19 4.98 -15.93
N ILE A 4 -1.67 4.66 -14.74
CA ILE A 4 -1.80 5.53 -13.58
C ILE A 4 -0.88 6.72 -13.79
N SER A 5 -1.44 7.93 -13.86
CA SER A 5 -0.66 9.17 -13.85
C SER A 5 -0.14 9.41 -12.43
N LEU A 6 1.18 9.57 -12.30
CA LEU A 6 1.77 9.93 -11.01
C LEU A 6 1.43 11.39 -10.66
N PRO A 7 1.26 11.72 -9.37
CA PRO A 7 1.10 13.10 -8.93
C PRO A 7 2.31 13.97 -9.31
N GLU A 8 2.10 15.27 -9.56
CA GLU A 8 3.16 16.22 -9.94
C GLU A 8 4.26 16.33 -8.86
N ARG A 9 3.86 16.29 -7.58
CA ARG A 9 4.75 16.24 -6.42
C ARG A 9 4.35 15.05 -5.57
N VAL A 10 5.31 14.24 -5.15
CA VAL A 10 5.04 12.99 -4.44
C VAL A 10 5.52 13.07 -3.00
N LEU A 11 4.63 12.80 -2.07
CA LEU A 11 4.96 12.41 -0.70
C LEU A 11 4.54 10.95 -0.54
N CYS A 12 5.52 10.05 -0.58
CA CYS A 12 5.29 8.61 -0.60
C CYS A 12 5.52 7.97 0.78
N LEU A 13 4.52 7.25 1.27
CA LEU A 13 4.66 6.35 2.42
C LEU A 13 5.02 4.95 1.91
N ILE A 14 6.11 4.37 2.44
CA ILE A 14 6.47 2.97 2.19
C ILE A 14 6.11 2.17 3.42
N THR A 15 5.28 1.13 3.26
CA THR A 15 4.92 0.26 4.40
C THR A 15 6.10 -0.61 4.82
N ALA A 16 6.12 -0.97 6.10
CA ALA A 16 6.92 -2.05 6.64
C ALA A 16 6.02 -2.82 7.62
N LEU A 17 5.88 -4.12 7.40
CA LEU A 17 5.16 -5.03 8.29
C LEU A 17 6.02 -6.29 8.42
N ASP A 18 6.39 -6.62 9.65
CA ASP A 18 7.18 -7.81 9.93
C ASP A 18 6.27 -9.04 10.11
N PRO A 19 6.79 -10.27 9.90
CA PRO A 19 6.00 -11.48 10.07
C PRO A 19 5.41 -11.60 11.48
N GLY A 20 4.10 -11.84 11.55
CA GLY A 20 3.37 -12.01 12.81
C GLY A 20 2.84 -10.72 13.43
N GLU A 21 3.13 -9.56 12.84
CA GLU A 21 2.50 -8.30 13.23
C GLU A 21 1.07 -8.19 12.70
N ASP A 22 0.20 -7.54 13.49
CA ASP A 22 -1.16 -7.19 13.08
C ASP A 22 -1.17 -6.00 12.11
N SER A 23 -1.89 -6.11 11.00
CA SER A 23 -1.97 -5.03 9.99
C SER A 23 -2.79 -3.83 10.47
N GLY A 24 -3.62 -3.95 11.51
CA GLY A 24 -4.56 -2.91 11.94
C GLY A 24 -3.89 -1.58 12.29
N SER A 25 -2.74 -1.63 12.98
CA SER A 25 -1.97 -0.42 13.33
C SER A 25 -1.33 0.23 12.09
N LEU A 26 -0.82 -0.59 11.16
CA LEU A 26 -0.29 -0.13 9.88
C LEU A 26 -1.39 0.57 9.07
N LEU A 27 -2.57 -0.04 8.95
CA LEU A 27 -3.70 0.54 8.22
C LEU A 27 -4.17 1.86 8.84
N ALA A 28 -4.21 1.96 10.18
CA ALA A 28 -4.53 3.21 10.86
C ALA A 28 -3.49 4.31 10.57
N THR A 29 -2.22 3.93 10.48
CA THR A 29 -1.12 4.84 10.11
C THR A 29 -1.27 5.30 8.66
N VAL A 30 -1.54 4.38 7.72
CA VAL A 30 -1.79 4.69 6.31
C VAL A 30 -2.93 5.70 6.16
N ARG A 31 -4.09 5.44 6.79
CA ARG A 31 -5.24 6.36 6.75
C ARG A 31 -4.89 7.74 7.30
N SER A 32 -4.18 7.80 8.41
CA SER A 32 -3.78 9.07 9.03
C SER A 32 -2.78 9.83 8.15
N ALA A 33 -1.85 9.12 7.50
CA ALA A 33 -0.85 9.71 6.62
C ALA A 33 -1.48 10.27 5.34
N VAL A 34 -2.42 9.54 4.72
CA VAL A 34 -3.17 9.99 3.54
C VAL A 34 -3.98 11.24 3.88
N ARG A 35 -4.72 11.23 4.99
CA ARG A 35 -5.43 12.43 5.50
C ARG A 35 -4.48 13.61 5.78
N GLY A 36 -3.22 13.32 6.08
CA GLY A 36 -2.16 14.32 6.29
C GLY A 36 -1.47 14.82 5.02
N GLY A 37 -1.83 14.32 3.84
CA GLY A 37 -1.29 14.75 2.55
C GLY A 37 -0.31 13.79 1.87
N VAL A 38 -0.14 12.57 2.38
CA VAL A 38 0.48 11.48 1.59
C VAL A 38 -0.40 11.21 0.38
N ASN A 39 0.19 11.29 -0.81
CA ASN A 39 -0.52 11.08 -2.08
C ASN A 39 -0.01 9.86 -2.86
N MET A 40 0.89 9.09 -2.25
CA MET A 40 1.33 7.80 -2.75
C MET A 40 1.64 6.85 -1.61
N VAL A 41 1.21 5.60 -1.72
CA VAL A 41 1.54 4.52 -0.78
C VAL A 41 2.16 3.37 -1.54
N GLN A 42 3.38 2.98 -1.15
CA GLN A 42 4.00 1.77 -1.64
C GLN A 42 3.82 0.63 -0.64
N VAL A 43 3.08 -0.40 -1.02
CA VAL A 43 2.92 -1.62 -0.23
C VAL A 43 4.17 -2.48 -0.41
N ARG A 44 4.92 -2.62 0.68
CA ARG A 44 6.13 -3.42 0.80
C ARG A 44 6.09 -4.22 2.11
N ALA A 45 6.19 -5.54 1.98
CA ALA A 45 6.36 -6.47 3.09
C ALA A 45 7.01 -7.75 2.53
N PRO A 46 8.33 -7.74 2.32
CA PRO A 46 9.04 -8.77 1.55
C PRO A 46 8.98 -10.14 2.22
N GLU A 47 8.84 -10.18 3.54
CA GLU A 47 8.81 -11.40 4.34
C GLU A 47 7.40 -12.02 4.42
N LEU A 48 6.37 -11.37 3.86
CA LEU A 48 5.03 -11.94 3.81
C LEU A 48 4.87 -12.94 2.66
N GLU A 49 4.23 -14.06 3.00
CA GLU A 49 3.74 -15.03 2.03
C GLU A 49 2.75 -14.39 1.05
N ARG A 50 2.64 -14.98 -0.16
CA ARG A 50 1.85 -14.41 -1.27
C ARG A 50 0.44 -13.98 -0.87
N THR A 51 -0.32 -14.86 -0.23
CA THR A 51 -1.72 -14.58 0.13
C THR A 51 -1.83 -13.51 1.22
N ALA A 52 -0.94 -13.54 2.21
CA ALA A 52 -0.91 -12.52 3.27
C ALA A 52 -0.56 -11.15 2.69
N PHE A 53 0.40 -11.09 1.77
CA PHE A 53 0.78 -9.87 1.07
C PHE A 53 -0.35 -9.35 0.16
N PHE A 54 -1.05 -10.24 -0.56
CA PHE A 54 -2.24 -9.87 -1.35
C PHE A 54 -3.34 -9.26 -0.48
N ASN A 55 -3.66 -9.89 0.65
CA ASN A 55 -4.67 -9.37 1.57
C ASN A 55 -4.27 -8.01 2.14
N LEU A 56 -3.01 -7.84 2.56
CA LEU A 56 -2.50 -6.55 3.03
C LEU A 56 -2.60 -5.47 1.94
N ALA A 57 -2.24 -5.80 0.70
CA ALA A 57 -2.37 -4.88 -0.42
C ALA A 57 -3.83 -4.45 -0.64
N ALA A 58 -4.78 -5.40 -0.58
CA ALA A 58 -6.21 -5.11 -0.70
C ALA A 58 -6.71 -4.19 0.43
N GLU A 59 -6.36 -4.47 1.68
CA GLU A 59 -6.72 -3.66 2.85
C GLU A 59 -6.14 -2.24 2.77
N VAL A 60 -4.91 -2.09 2.25
CA VAL A 60 -4.30 -0.78 2.02
C VAL A 60 -5.03 -0.04 0.90
N MET A 61 -5.34 -0.70 -0.22
CA MET A 61 -6.10 -0.08 -1.32
C MET A 61 -7.47 0.41 -0.84
N GLU A 62 -8.19 -0.39 -0.06
CA GLU A 62 -9.47 0.01 0.54
C GLU A 62 -9.31 1.19 1.51
N SER A 63 -8.26 1.17 2.34
CA SER A 63 -7.98 2.25 3.30
C SER A 63 -7.58 3.57 2.65
N VAL A 64 -6.99 3.52 1.44
CA VAL A 64 -6.53 4.68 0.69
C VAL A 64 -7.64 5.25 -0.20
N GLY A 65 -8.46 4.40 -0.82
CA GLY A 65 -9.46 4.82 -1.80
C GLY A 65 -8.83 5.56 -2.99
N ASP A 66 -9.44 6.68 -3.40
CA ASP A 66 -8.98 7.52 -4.51
C ASP A 66 -8.05 8.66 -4.07
N ASP A 67 -7.75 8.78 -2.76
CA ASP A 67 -7.00 9.92 -2.20
C ASP A 67 -5.48 9.84 -2.46
N ALA A 68 -4.94 8.64 -2.71
CA ALA A 68 -3.53 8.43 -3.01
C ALA A 68 -3.31 7.26 -3.99
N VAL A 69 -2.21 7.33 -4.75
CA VAL A 69 -1.81 6.25 -5.65
C VAL A 69 -1.21 5.09 -4.84
N VAL A 70 -1.72 3.87 -5.04
CA VAL A 70 -1.13 2.66 -4.43
C VAL A 70 -0.22 1.94 -5.42
N ILE A 71 1.01 1.64 -5.00
CA ILE A 71 2.00 0.90 -5.78
C ILE A 71 2.40 -0.37 -5.02
N ILE A 72 2.42 -1.52 -5.72
CA ILE A 72 2.84 -2.80 -5.14
C ILE A 72 4.33 -3.03 -5.44
N ASN A 73 5.13 -3.22 -4.40
CA ASN A 73 6.58 -3.41 -4.56
C ASN A 73 6.92 -4.86 -4.97
N ASN A 74 7.68 -5.01 -6.06
CA ASN A 74 8.44 -6.20 -6.45
C ASN A 74 7.68 -7.55 -6.53
N ARG A 75 6.33 -7.51 -6.60
CA ARG A 75 5.45 -8.69 -6.66
C ARG A 75 4.41 -8.53 -7.77
N VAL A 76 4.87 -8.62 -9.02
CA VAL A 76 4.01 -8.55 -10.22
C VAL A 76 2.94 -9.64 -10.20
N ASP A 77 3.25 -10.79 -9.59
CA ASP A 77 2.32 -11.91 -9.38
C ASP A 77 1.13 -11.56 -8.50
N VAL A 78 1.27 -10.57 -7.61
CA VAL A 78 0.20 -10.07 -6.74
C VAL A 78 -0.54 -8.90 -7.38
N ALA A 79 0.16 -8.09 -8.17
CA ALA A 79 -0.44 -6.96 -8.88
C ALA A 79 -1.39 -7.35 -10.03
N LEU A 80 -1.32 -8.59 -10.51
CA LEU A 80 -2.11 -9.12 -11.64
C LEU A 80 -3.24 -10.08 -11.23
N ALA A 81 -3.34 -10.42 -9.94
CA ALA A 81 -4.29 -11.40 -9.40
C ALA A 81 -5.66 -10.79 -9.10
#